data_AF-A0A924TTR6-F1
#
_entry.id   AF-A0A924TTR6-F1
#
_cell.length_a   1.000
_cell.length_b   1.000
_cell.length_c   1.000
_cell.angle_alpha   90.00
_cell.angle_beta   90.00
_cell.angle_gamma   90.00
#
_symmetry.space_group_name_H-M   'P 1'
#
loop_
_entity.id
_entity.type
_entity.pdbx_description
1 polymer ?
#
loop_
_entity_poly.entity_id
_entity_poly.type
_entity_poly.pdbx_seq_one_letter_code
_entity_poly.pdbx_strand_id
1 'polypeptide(L)'
;SGSKPGAGAVVMPDELTVAAPGGAISTATLAQRPVGEASLRVLARDTVALDAFQVAAALPEASNAVVPVTQSELGDFFNVYKGLWASAGGGLDASGRSAVDLVSSASDVRLGQLTSFSARPVRLVAGGDLLLGPLQIQHSAANELSLLQAGRDVRVGSVVGGVRLAGPGDLLVSAGRDIDLGRGTGIVTVGNLGKALLLPEGGANIAMLAGVQLAELSTAVAGQFQLVGAGLQNFPAELAVQLESQVATGTLLSAAEATKAAAAFAALKLEDRMARVRQIVGDALMRSATEAYIDRAIALAEAKSGQATVAVSAGLVSGSGRLSANPPTAGSELTALPNVVVGDLPAATPAEVRGALREALQAQSLGAALAAKARTFDGPTQQALALAVSPYTHALTSFVNQRTGSNLEAPAAAQRFKTLAPEQQALFVNQVLMAELKSAGRAAISGERVA
;
A
#
# COMPACT_ATOMS: atom_id res chain seq x y z
N SER A 1 -6.55 33.86 -34.01
CA SER A 1 -6.22 34.80 -35.11
C SER A 1 -4.91 34.34 -35.73
N GLY A 2 -4.83 34.38 -37.07
CA GLY A 2 -3.67 33.89 -37.81
C GLY A 2 -2.47 34.82 -37.69
N SER A 3 -1.38 34.31 -37.13
CA SER A 3 -0.04 34.79 -37.39
C SER A 3 0.74 33.64 -38.02
N LYS A 4 1.37 33.88 -39.17
CA LYS A 4 2.37 32.94 -39.70
C LYS A 4 3.54 32.93 -38.71
N PRO A 5 3.90 31.80 -38.09
CA PRO A 5 5.07 31.75 -37.25
C PRO A 5 6.29 31.97 -38.15
N GLY A 6 7.02 33.06 -37.91
CA GLY A 6 8.36 33.23 -38.48
C GLY A 6 9.24 32.04 -38.05
N ALA A 7 10.23 31.70 -38.87
CA ALA A 7 11.17 30.60 -38.67
C ALA A 7 12.14 30.83 -37.48
N GLY A 8 11.61 31.20 -36.31
CA GLY A 8 12.32 31.06 -35.05
C GLY A 8 12.36 29.58 -34.70
N ALA A 9 13.55 29.03 -34.47
CA ALA A 9 13.70 27.71 -33.92
C ALA A 9 12.92 27.64 -32.60
N VAL A 10 11.88 26.81 -32.55
CA VAL A 10 11.16 26.54 -31.30
C VAL A 10 12.11 25.71 -30.45
N VAL A 11 12.78 26.35 -29.49
CA VAL A 11 13.62 25.67 -28.51
C VAL A 11 12.69 25.05 -27.47
N MET A 12 12.67 23.72 -27.41
CA MET A 12 12.02 22.99 -26.31
C MET A 12 13.07 22.73 -25.23
N PRO A 13 12.81 23.08 -23.98
CA PRO A 13 13.79 22.91 -22.91
C PRO A 13 13.94 21.44 -22.51
N ASP A 14 15.15 21.02 -22.13
CA ASP A 14 15.41 19.71 -21.51
C ASP A 14 14.97 19.68 -20.05
N GLU A 15 14.97 20.82 -19.36
CA GLU A 15 14.45 20.98 -18.01
C GLU A 15 13.44 22.12 -17.97
N LEU A 16 12.24 21.86 -17.46
CA LEU A 16 11.21 22.88 -17.28
C LEU A 16 10.69 22.84 -15.84
N THR A 17 11.09 23.84 -15.05
CA THR A 17 10.51 24.09 -13.74
C THR A 17 9.71 25.38 -13.76
N VAL A 18 8.42 25.29 -13.43
CA VAL A 18 7.52 26.44 -13.25
C VAL A 18 7.02 26.41 -11.80
N ALA A 19 7.24 27.49 -11.05
CA ALA A 19 6.88 27.55 -9.64
C ALA A 19 6.08 28.81 -9.30
N ALA A 20 5.01 28.66 -8.51
CA ALA A 20 4.21 29.72 -7.92
C ALA A 20 4.00 29.44 -6.41
N PRO A 21 5.01 29.69 -5.55
CA PRO A 21 4.97 29.34 -4.12
C PRO A 21 3.87 30.05 -3.31
N GLY A 22 3.27 31.10 -3.85
CA GLY A 22 2.19 31.86 -3.21
C GLY A 22 0.96 32.04 -4.09
N GLY A 23 0.82 31.25 -5.17
CA GLY A 23 -0.27 31.42 -6.11
C GLY A 23 -0.61 30.15 -6.89
N ALA A 24 -1.31 30.35 -8.00
CA ALA A 24 -1.73 29.32 -8.93
C ALA A 24 -0.95 29.38 -10.25
N ILE A 25 -0.86 28.26 -10.95
CA ILE A 25 -0.34 28.17 -12.32
C ILE A 25 -1.50 27.75 -13.23
N SER A 26 -1.74 28.52 -14.29
CA SER A 26 -2.68 28.16 -15.35
C SER A 26 -2.02 28.35 -16.72
N THR A 27 -2.01 27.30 -17.53
CA THR A 27 -1.48 27.33 -18.89
C THR A 27 -2.21 26.29 -19.75
N ALA A 28 -2.17 26.46 -21.07
CA ALA A 28 -2.78 25.50 -21.99
C ALA A 28 -1.96 24.20 -22.04
N THR A 29 -0.96 24.12 -22.91
CA THR A 29 -0.16 22.91 -23.08
C THR A 29 1.30 23.15 -22.69
N LEU A 30 1.85 22.27 -21.86
CA LEU A 30 3.29 22.19 -21.62
C LEU A 30 3.90 21.06 -22.45
N ALA A 31 5.04 21.32 -23.07
CA ALA A 31 5.68 20.40 -24.00
C ALA A 31 7.18 20.33 -23.73
N GLN A 32 7.70 19.10 -23.69
CA GLN A 32 9.10 18.80 -23.47
C GLN A 32 9.55 17.71 -24.44
N ARG A 33 10.66 17.95 -25.12
CA ARG A 33 11.34 16.98 -25.96
C ARG A 33 12.81 16.92 -25.52
N PRO A 34 13.10 16.13 -24.48
CA PRO A 34 14.40 16.17 -23.83
C PRO A 34 15.50 15.54 -24.68
N VAL A 35 16.72 16.05 -24.55
CA VAL A 35 17.98 15.45 -24.98
C VAL A 35 18.79 15.13 -23.73
N GLY A 36 19.02 13.85 -23.45
CA GLY A 36 19.61 13.43 -22.18
C GLY A 36 18.61 13.50 -21.00
N GLU A 37 19.03 14.05 -19.86
CA GLU A 37 18.18 14.14 -18.66
C GLU A 37 17.02 15.13 -18.85
N ALA A 38 15.81 14.70 -18.47
CA ALA A 38 14.63 15.56 -18.46
C ALA A 38 14.13 15.80 -17.04
N SER A 39 13.56 16.97 -16.78
CA SER A 39 12.57 17.09 -15.70
C SER A 39 11.50 18.12 -16.05
N LEU A 40 10.24 17.78 -15.75
CA LEU A 40 9.12 18.72 -15.81
C LEU A 40 8.55 18.83 -14.41
N ARG A 41 8.61 20.03 -13.84
CA ARG A 41 8.09 20.34 -12.52
C ARG A 41 7.19 21.55 -12.57
N VAL A 42 5.94 21.39 -12.13
CA VAL A 42 4.96 22.46 -12.00
C VAL A 42 4.50 22.50 -10.56
N LEU A 43 4.97 23.51 -9.81
CA LEU A 43 4.83 23.58 -8.36
C LEU A 43 4.03 24.84 -7.99
N ALA A 44 2.85 24.70 -7.41
CA ALA A 44 2.04 25.81 -6.95
C ALA A 44 1.61 25.62 -5.50
N ARG A 45 1.42 26.72 -4.77
CA ARG A 45 0.72 26.65 -3.49
C ARG A 45 -0.74 26.32 -3.71
N ASP A 46 -1.39 27.13 -4.53
CA ASP A 46 -2.79 27.01 -4.89
C ASP A 46 -2.91 26.10 -6.11
N THR A 47 -3.81 26.38 -7.06
CA THR A 47 -4.14 25.45 -8.15
C THR A 47 -3.02 25.30 -9.20
N VAL A 48 -2.81 24.07 -9.69
CA VAL A 48 -2.13 23.81 -10.96
C VAL A 48 -3.18 23.40 -11.99
N ALA A 49 -3.38 24.20 -13.04
CA ALA A 49 -4.34 23.93 -14.11
C ALA A 49 -3.66 23.93 -15.48
N LEU A 50 -3.58 22.76 -16.11
CA LEU A 50 -3.06 22.57 -17.46
C LEU A 50 -4.17 22.03 -18.36
N ASP A 51 -4.25 22.44 -19.63
CA ASP A 51 -5.08 21.71 -20.60
C ASP A 51 -4.47 20.34 -20.91
N ALA A 52 -3.14 20.29 -21.11
CA ALA A 52 -2.37 19.06 -21.21
C ALA A 52 -0.88 19.29 -20.92
N PHE A 53 -0.15 18.19 -20.73
CA PHE A 53 1.31 18.19 -20.85
C PHE A 53 1.80 17.05 -21.74
N GLN A 54 2.98 17.23 -22.33
CA GLN A 54 3.59 16.24 -23.20
C GLN A 54 5.09 16.14 -22.92
N VAL A 55 5.51 15.00 -22.38
CA VAL A 55 6.91 14.68 -22.13
C VAL A 55 7.27 13.45 -22.97
N ALA A 56 7.98 13.67 -24.07
CA ALA A 56 8.45 12.59 -24.94
C ALA A 56 9.64 11.83 -24.33
N ALA A 57 9.97 10.68 -24.93
CA ALA A 57 11.20 9.96 -24.58
C ALA A 57 12.43 10.83 -24.92
N ALA A 58 13.44 10.80 -24.06
CA ALA A 58 14.65 11.56 -24.32
C ALA A 58 15.41 11.02 -25.53
N LEU A 59 15.94 11.94 -26.34
CA LEU A 59 16.89 11.60 -27.39
C LEU A 59 18.28 11.35 -26.78
N PRO A 60 19.09 10.45 -27.36
CA PRO A 60 20.47 10.25 -26.92
C PRO A 60 21.30 11.54 -27.03
N GLU A 61 22.12 11.85 -26.02
CA GLU A 61 23.04 13.01 -26.02
C GLU A 61 24.00 13.03 -27.22
N ALA A 62 24.32 11.86 -27.80
CA ALA A 62 25.13 11.79 -29.02
C ALA A 62 24.48 12.51 -30.23
N SER A 63 23.22 12.95 -30.10
CA SER A 63 22.49 13.72 -31.10
C SER A 63 22.47 15.24 -30.85
N ASN A 64 23.35 15.81 -30.01
CA ASN A 64 23.47 17.24 -29.64
C ASN A 64 23.52 18.27 -30.78
N ALA A 65 23.49 17.86 -32.05
CA ALA A 65 23.15 18.78 -33.12
C ALA A 65 21.72 19.29 -32.90
N VAL A 66 21.53 20.61 -32.86
CA VAL A 66 20.18 21.20 -32.91
C VAL A 66 19.51 20.70 -34.18
N VAL A 67 18.63 19.70 -34.06
CA VAL A 67 17.86 19.18 -35.18
C VAL A 67 16.68 20.12 -35.37
N PRO A 68 16.59 20.86 -36.49
CA PRO A 68 15.41 21.66 -36.78
C PRO A 68 14.20 20.74 -36.82
N VAL A 69 13.21 20.99 -35.97
CA VAL A 69 11.96 20.23 -35.99
C VAL A 69 11.11 20.80 -37.12
N THR A 70 10.69 19.94 -38.04
CA THR A 70 9.80 20.34 -39.13
C THR A 70 8.43 20.74 -38.57
N GLN A 71 7.68 21.59 -39.31
CA GLN A 71 6.32 21.94 -38.92
C GLN A 71 5.40 20.71 -38.82
N SER A 72 5.66 19.66 -39.62
CA SER A 72 4.92 18.40 -39.54
C SER A 72 5.24 17.63 -38.26
N GLU A 73 6.51 17.58 -37.85
CA GLU A 73 6.91 16.95 -36.58
C GLU A 73 6.41 17.74 -35.38
N LEU A 74 6.43 19.07 -35.42
CA LEU A 74 5.78 19.90 -34.40
C LEU A 74 4.27 19.63 -34.39
N GLY A 75 3.64 19.58 -35.56
CA GLY A 75 2.23 19.25 -35.69
C GLY A 75 1.89 17.89 -35.08
N ASP A 76 2.71 16.86 -35.35
CA ASP A 76 2.54 15.51 -34.82
C ASP A 76 2.84 15.42 -33.33
N PHE A 77 3.84 16.16 -32.86
CA PHE A 77 4.14 16.29 -31.44
C PHE A 77 2.92 16.89 -30.74
N PHE A 78 2.47 18.08 -31.12
CA PHE A 78 1.31 18.74 -30.52
C PHE A 78 -0.05 18.12 -30.88
N ASN A 79 -0.08 17.06 -31.69
CA ASN A 79 -1.32 16.34 -32.00
C ASN A 79 -1.71 15.41 -30.84
N VAL A 80 -2.30 16.02 -29.82
CA VAL A 80 -2.88 15.36 -28.63
C VAL A 80 -3.98 14.33 -28.94
N TYR A 81 -4.49 14.28 -30.16
CA TYR A 81 -5.46 13.26 -30.61
C TYR A 81 -4.79 12.01 -31.18
N LYS A 82 -3.50 12.05 -31.54
CA LYS A 82 -2.83 10.98 -32.30
C LYS A 82 -2.46 9.74 -31.48
N GLY A 83 -2.86 9.64 -30.21
CA GLY A 83 -2.59 8.46 -29.38
C GLY A 83 -1.10 8.13 -29.34
N LEU A 84 -0.31 8.96 -28.66
CA LEU A 84 1.16 9.07 -28.67
C LEU A 84 1.96 7.77 -28.40
N TRP A 85 1.29 6.66 -28.08
CA TRP A 85 1.87 5.34 -27.86
C TRP A 85 2.35 4.72 -29.16
N ALA A 86 1.62 4.94 -30.25
CA ALA A 86 1.82 4.27 -31.52
C ALA A 86 2.75 5.04 -32.49
N SER A 87 2.91 6.36 -32.30
CA SER A 87 3.60 7.22 -33.27
C SER A 87 5.00 7.69 -32.84
N ALA A 88 5.39 7.51 -31.58
CA ALA A 88 6.71 7.92 -31.12
C ALA A 88 7.79 6.96 -31.64
N GLY A 89 8.32 7.22 -32.83
CA GLY A 89 9.47 6.51 -33.41
C GLY A 89 10.77 6.64 -32.60
N GLY A 90 10.76 7.37 -31.47
CA GLY A 90 11.93 7.69 -30.63
C GLY A 90 12.37 6.61 -29.63
N GLY A 91 11.90 5.37 -29.74
CA GLY A 91 12.31 4.30 -28.82
C GLY A 91 11.74 4.43 -27.39
N LEU A 92 12.36 3.73 -26.43
CA LEU A 92 12.10 3.94 -25.01
C LEU A 92 12.92 5.13 -24.50
N ASP A 93 12.40 5.81 -23.49
CA ASP A 93 13.18 6.81 -22.78
C ASP A 93 14.33 6.14 -22.03
N ALA A 94 15.56 6.40 -22.48
CA ALA A 94 16.79 5.82 -21.92
C ALA A 94 17.50 6.77 -20.94
N SER A 95 16.95 7.96 -20.68
CA SER A 95 17.50 8.92 -19.72
C SER A 95 17.14 8.59 -18.28
N GLY A 96 17.66 9.35 -17.31
CA GLY A 96 17.28 9.24 -15.91
C GLY A 96 15.79 9.52 -15.72
N ARG A 97 15.04 8.48 -15.33
CA ARG A 97 13.57 8.47 -15.34
C ARG A 97 12.92 9.16 -14.14
N SER A 98 13.37 10.37 -13.84
CA SER A 98 12.71 11.24 -12.87
C SER A 98 11.26 11.48 -13.31
N ALA A 99 10.36 11.43 -12.33
CA ALA A 99 8.94 11.61 -12.58
C ALA A 99 8.63 13.05 -13.04
N VAL A 100 7.56 13.19 -13.82
CA VAL A 100 6.93 14.48 -14.10
C VAL A 100 6.14 14.91 -12.88
N ASP A 101 6.51 16.03 -12.26
CA ASP A 101 5.90 16.51 -11.01
C ASP A 101 4.89 17.63 -11.29
N LEU A 102 3.62 17.42 -10.93
CA LEU A 102 2.61 18.48 -10.88
C LEU A 102 2.05 18.53 -9.47
N VAL A 103 2.39 19.58 -8.73
CA VAL A 103 2.12 19.67 -7.30
C VAL A 103 1.37 20.95 -6.98
N SER A 104 0.20 20.79 -6.38
CA SER A 104 -0.52 21.83 -5.63
C SER A 104 -0.49 21.47 -4.15
N SER A 105 0.11 22.32 -3.31
CA SER A 105 0.20 22.01 -1.87
C SER A 105 -1.11 22.20 -1.09
N ALA A 106 -1.98 23.12 -1.54
CA ALA A 106 -3.17 23.55 -0.78
C ALA A 106 -4.48 23.42 -1.55
N SER A 107 -4.43 23.18 -2.87
CA SER A 107 -5.61 23.21 -3.74
C SER A 107 -5.52 22.09 -4.78
N ASP A 108 -6.17 22.31 -5.93
CA ASP A 108 -6.39 21.27 -6.92
C ASP A 108 -5.24 21.17 -7.93
N VAL A 109 -5.09 19.98 -8.51
CA VAL A 109 -4.40 19.78 -9.77
C VAL A 109 -5.43 19.40 -10.83
N ARG A 110 -5.46 20.13 -11.94
CA ARG A 110 -6.45 20.00 -13.01
C ARG A 110 -5.77 19.77 -14.35
N LEU A 111 -6.13 18.69 -15.02
CA LEU A 111 -5.83 18.43 -16.42
C LEU A 111 -7.11 18.63 -17.24
N GLY A 112 -7.01 19.39 -18.32
CA GLY A 112 -8.12 19.70 -19.22
C GLY A 112 -8.56 18.50 -20.08
N GLN A 113 -9.27 18.78 -21.17
CA GLN A 113 -9.84 17.71 -22.02
C GLN A 113 -8.85 17.15 -23.04
N LEU A 114 -7.67 17.77 -23.19
CA LEU A 114 -6.64 17.30 -24.10
C LEU A 114 -5.84 16.16 -23.47
N THR A 115 -5.36 15.23 -24.29
CA THR A 115 -4.58 14.11 -23.81
C THR A 115 -3.23 14.58 -23.28
N SER A 116 -2.98 14.33 -22.00
CA SER A 116 -1.64 14.43 -21.42
C SER A 116 -0.85 13.15 -21.65
N PHE A 117 0.43 13.27 -21.97
CA PHE A 117 1.32 12.14 -22.20
C PHE A 117 2.66 12.30 -21.49
N SER A 118 3.13 11.22 -20.89
CA SER A 118 4.48 11.11 -20.34
C SER A 118 5.13 9.80 -20.77
N ALA A 119 6.33 9.87 -21.36
CA ALA A 119 7.20 8.73 -21.54
C ALA A 119 7.86 8.26 -20.21
N ARG A 120 7.61 8.98 -19.11
CA ARG A 120 8.20 8.83 -17.77
C ARG A 120 7.11 8.59 -16.71
N PRO A 121 7.47 8.13 -15.49
CA PRO A 121 6.51 8.11 -14.40
C PRO A 121 5.98 9.52 -14.10
N VAL A 122 4.81 9.62 -13.50
CA VAL A 122 4.19 10.91 -13.14
C VAL A 122 3.91 10.97 -11.65
N ARG A 123 4.01 12.16 -11.08
CA ARG A 123 3.66 12.46 -9.69
C ARG A 123 2.73 13.67 -9.67
N LEU A 124 1.43 13.39 -9.60
CA LEU A 124 0.38 14.41 -9.53
C LEU A 124 -0.12 14.47 -8.10
N VAL A 125 0.11 15.58 -7.41
CA VAL A 125 -0.24 15.75 -5.99
C VAL A 125 -1.07 17.01 -5.81
N ALA A 126 -2.29 16.86 -5.30
CA ALA A 126 -3.19 17.95 -4.98
C ALA A 126 -3.49 17.98 -3.48
N GLY A 127 -3.39 19.14 -2.83
CA GLY A 127 -3.87 19.36 -1.47
C GLY A 127 -5.40 19.27 -1.36
N GLY A 128 -6.10 19.59 -2.45
CA GLY A 128 -7.55 19.46 -2.63
C GLY A 128 -7.89 18.27 -3.53
N ASP A 129 -8.47 18.54 -4.69
CA ASP A 129 -8.92 17.53 -5.64
C ASP A 129 -7.93 17.34 -6.80
N LEU A 130 -7.84 16.11 -7.30
CA LEU A 130 -7.13 15.79 -8.53
C LEU A 130 -8.16 15.53 -9.64
N LEU A 131 -8.28 16.48 -10.57
CA LEU A 131 -9.23 16.46 -11.67
C LEU A 131 -8.49 16.08 -12.96
N LEU A 132 -8.66 14.84 -13.41
CA LEU A 132 -7.90 14.27 -14.52
C LEU A 132 -8.73 14.19 -15.80
N GLY A 133 -8.23 14.82 -16.86
CA GLY A 133 -8.58 14.48 -18.23
C GLY A 133 -7.91 13.17 -18.71
N PRO A 134 -7.84 12.94 -20.03
CA PRO A 134 -7.13 11.79 -20.57
C PRO A 134 -5.63 11.88 -20.24
N LEU A 135 -5.10 10.84 -19.60
CA LEU A 135 -3.71 10.78 -19.16
C LEU A 135 -3.06 9.49 -19.65
N GLN A 136 -1.88 9.60 -20.23
CA GLN A 136 -1.13 8.49 -20.79
C GLN A 136 0.27 8.48 -20.18
N ILE A 137 0.65 7.34 -19.61
CA ILE A 137 1.92 7.17 -18.91
C ILE A 137 2.62 5.93 -19.46
N GLN A 138 3.92 6.01 -19.69
CA GLN A 138 4.75 4.87 -20.07
C GLN A 138 5.73 4.55 -18.94
N HIS A 139 5.63 3.35 -18.38
CA HIS A 139 6.70 2.76 -17.58
C HIS A 139 7.62 1.91 -18.44
N SER A 140 8.93 1.98 -18.20
CA SER A 140 9.92 1.18 -18.94
C SER A 140 10.44 -0.01 -18.14
N ALA A 141 10.30 0.03 -16.80
CA ALA A 141 10.80 -0.98 -15.89
C ALA A 141 9.83 -1.24 -14.71
N ALA A 142 9.83 -2.47 -14.21
CA ALA A 142 8.91 -2.94 -13.16
C ALA A 142 9.06 -2.24 -11.81
N ASN A 143 10.18 -1.53 -11.57
CA ASN A 143 10.44 -0.81 -10.33
C ASN A 143 9.92 0.64 -10.34
N GLU A 144 9.31 1.08 -11.45
CA GLU A 144 8.80 2.44 -11.60
C GLU A 144 7.46 2.65 -10.89
N LEU A 145 7.24 3.90 -10.46
CA LEU A 145 6.04 4.31 -9.75
C LEU A 145 5.48 5.61 -10.31
N SER A 146 4.21 5.57 -10.69
CA SER A 146 3.40 6.77 -10.88
C SER A 146 2.46 6.98 -9.69
N LEU A 147 2.35 8.22 -9.23
CA LEU A 147 1.52 8.62 -8.10
C LEU A 147 0.45 9.62 -8.53
N LEU A 148 -0.79 9.34 -8.18
CA LEU A 148 -1.94 10.22 -8.31
C LEU A 148 -2.53 10.42 -6.91
N GLN A 149 -2.29 11.57 -6.29
CA GLN A 149 -2.68 11.83 -4.92
C GLN A 149 -3.55 13.09 -4.81
N ALA A 150 -4.66 12.98 -4.10
CA ALA A 150 -5.53 14.09 -3.72
C ALA A 150 -5.78 14.09 -2.21
N GLY A 151 -5.75 15.28 -1.60
CA GLY A 151 -6.15 15.46 -0.21
C GLY A 151 -7.63 15.18 0.03
N ARG A 152 -8.47 15.26 -1.02
CA ARG A 152 -9.90 14.93 -0.97
C ARG A 152 -10.29 13.91 -2.04
N ASP A 153 -10.58 14.34 -3.26
CA ASP A 153 -11.13 13.47 -4.30
C ASP A 153 -10.16 13.31 -5.48
N VAL A 154 -10.08 12.10 -6.04
CA VAL A 154 -9.53 11.88 -7.38
C VAL A 154 -10.70 11.66 -8.34
N ARG A 155 -10.78 12.46 -9.40
CA ARG A 155 -11.80 12.30 -10.45
C ARG A 155 -11.14 12.07 -11.80
N VAL A 156 -11.34 10.88 -12.36
CA VAL A 156 -10.91 10.50 -13.70
C VAL A 156 -12.09 10.77 -14.63
N GLY A 157 -12.12 11.93 -15.29
CA GLY A 157 -13.36 12.49 -15.80
C GLY A 157 -13.21 13.25 -17.11
N SER A 158 -13.11 12.51 -18.21
CA SER A 158 -13.46 12.97 -19.55
C SER A 158 -14.35 11.90 -20.19
N VAL A 159 -15.38 12.30 -20.94
CA VAL A 159 -16.21 11.34 -21.72
C VAL A 159 -15.35 10.57 -22.73
N VAL A 160 -14.19 11.11 -23.10
CA VAL A 160 -13.36 10.66 -24.22
C VAL A 160 -12.08 9.94 -23.74
N GLY A 161 -11.86 9.75 -22.43
CA GLY A 161 -10.65 9.09 -21.97
C GLY A 161 -10.58 8.80 -20.47
N GLY A 162 -9.43 8.28 -20.06
CA GLY A 162 -9.10 7.97 -18.67
C GLY A 162 -7.58 7.91 -18.50
N VAL A 163 -7.12 7.19 -17.48
CA VAL A 163 -5.68 6.97 -17.25
C VAL A 163 -5.26 5.68 -17.95
N ARG A 164 -4.27 5.75 -18.84
CA ARG A 164 -3.68 4.60 -19.52
C ARG A 164 -2.22 4.45 -19.13
N LEU A 165 -1.80 3.23 -18.78
CA LEU A 165 -0.46 2.93 -18.32
C LEU A 165 0.23 1.81 -19.13
N ALA A 166 1.42 2.10 -19.64
CA ALA A 166 2.25 1.21 -20.45
C ALA A 166 3.31 0.55 -19.62
N GLY A 167 3.72 -0.64 -20.04
CA GLY A 167 4.83 -1.36 -19.48
C GLY A 167 4.56 -1.87 -18.07
N PRO A 168 5.54 -2.57 -17.48
CA PRO A 168 5.48 -3.01 -16.09
C PRO A 168 5.77 -1.83 -15.15
N GLY A 169 5.28 -1.90 -13.92
CA GLY A 169 5.48 -0.87 -12.90
C GLY A 169 4.30 -0.80 -11.95
N ASP A 170 4.21 0.29 -11.19
CA ASP A 170 3.15 0.50 -10.21
C ASP A 170 2.45 1.86 -10.42
N LEU A 171 1.13 1.87 -10.36
CA LEU A 171 0.31 3.07 -10.24
C LEU A 171 -0.36 3.09 -8.88
N LEU A 172 -0.07 4.12 -8.09
CA LEU A 172 -0.77 4.39 -6.84
C LEU A 172 -1.72 5.57 -7.02
N VAL A 173 -3.01 5.33 -6.77
CA VAL A 173 -4.04 6.36 -6.68
C VAL A 173 -4.50 6.47 -5.25
N SER A 174 -4.42 7.66 -4.65
CA SER A 174 -4.81 7.90 -3.27
C SER A 174 -5.68 9.15 -3.18
N ALA A 175 -6.84 9.01 -2.55
CA ALA A 175 -7.77 10.08 -2.28
C ALA A 175 -8.13 10.07 -0.79
N GLY A 176 -8.15 11.25 -0.17
CA GLY A 176 -8.60 11.41 1.21
C GLY A 176 -10.07 11.05 1.44
N ARG A 177 -10.89 11.03 0.38
CA ARG A 177 -12.31 10.69 0.42
C ARG A 177 -12.71 9.75 -0.72
N ASP A 178 -12.94 10.27 -1.92
CA ASP A 178 -13.53 9.49 -3.02
C ASP A 178 -12.58 9.33 -4.21
N ILE A 179 -12.64 8.17 -4.87
CA ILE A 179 -12.11 8.02 -6.23
C ILE A 179 -13.28 7.80 -7.19
N ASP A 180 -13.55 8.79 -8.02
CA ASP A 180 -14.58 8.74 -9.06
C ASP A 180 -13.92 8.46 -10.42
N LEU A 181 -14.25 7.31 -11.02
CA LEU A 181 -13.74 6.92 -12.35
C LEU A 181 -14.57 7.49 -13.51
N GLY A 182 -15.64 8.21 -13.20
CA GLY A 182 -16.51 8.87 -14.17
C GLY A 182 -17.15 7.91 -15.17
N ARG A 183 -17.46 8.43 -16.37
CA ARG A 183 -18.00 7.68 -17.51
C ARG A 183 -16.95 7.30 -18.56
N GLY A 184 -15.68 7.60 -18.30
CA GLY A 184 -14.57 7.33 -19.21
C GLY A 184 -14.16 5.86 -19.21
N THR A 185 -12.99 5.58 -19.77
CA THR A 185 -12.38 4.24 -19.75
C THR A 185 -11.83 3.84 -18.37
N GLY A 186 -11.96 4.70 -17.35
CA GLY A 186 -11.36 4.51 -16.03
C GLY A 186 -9.83 4.48 -16.08
N ILE A 187 -9.22 3.56 -15.33
CA ILE A 187 -7.77 3.35 -15.28
C ILE A 187 -7.45 2.00 -15.93
N VAL A 188 -6.61 2.01 -16.95
CA VAL A 188 -6.29 0.82 -17.74
C VAL A 188 -4.78 0.64 -17.85
N THR A 189 -4.29 -0.53 -17.47
CA THR A 189 -2.97 -0.99 -17.85
C THR A 189 -3.04 -1.68 -19.21
N VAL A 190 -2.27 -1.21 -20.18
CA VAL A 190 -2.20 -1.83 -21.52
C VAL A 190 -0.92 -2.63 -21.72
N GLY A 191 -0.04 -2.65 -20.70
CA GLY A 191 1.24 -3.36 -20.74
C GLY A 191 2.09 -2.99 -21.94
N ASN A 192 2.63 -3.99 -22.62
CA ASN A 192 3.42 -3.80 -23.84
C ASN A 192 2.58 -3.79 -25.13
N LEU A 193 1.25 -3.90 -25.08
CA LEU A 193 0.43 -4.03 -26.31
C LEU A 193 0.60 -2.89 -27.32
N GLY A 194 0.90 -1.67 -26.84
CA GLY A 194 1.18 -0.53 -27.72
C GLY A 194 2.59 -0.49 -28.29
N LYS A 195 3.55 -1.19 -27.68
CA LYS A 195 4.99 -1.21 -28.04
C LYS A 195 5.61 -2.57 -27.70
N ALA A 196 5.07 -3.65 -28.28
CA ALA A 196 5.40 -5.02 -27.87
C ALA A 196 6.88 -5.37 -28.02
N LEU A 197 7.57 -4.73 -28.98
CA LEU A 197 9.00 -4.93 -29.24
C LEU A 197 9.93 -4.19 -28.28
N LEU A 198 9.44 -3.14 -27.63
CA LEU A 198 10.27 -2.23 -26.84
C LEU A 198 10.02 -2.37 -25.34
N LEU A 199 8.77 -2.57 -24.94
CA LEU A 199 8.40 -2.69 -23.53
C LEU A 199 8.48 -4.15 -23.07
N PRO A 200 8.97 -4.41 -21.85
CA PRO A 200 8.90 -5.74 -21.25
C PRO A 200 7.46 -6.24 -21.20
N GLU A 201 7.29 -7.56 -21.28
CA GLU A 201 5.97 -8.19 -21.14
C GLU A 201 5.33 -7.87 -19.79
N GLY A 202 4.00 -7.81 -19.79
CA GLY A 202 3.19 -7.54 -18.61
C GLY A 202 2.65 -6.12 -18.55
N GLY A 203 1.77 -5.89 -17.58
CA GLY A 203 1.17 -4.60 -17.28
C GLY A 203 1.58 -4.11 -15.91
N ALA A 204 1.37 -2.81 -15.66
CA ALA A 204 1.53 -2.24 -14.35
C ALA A 204 0.48 -2.73 -13.34
N ASN A 205 0.88 -2.83 -12.07
CA ASN A 205 -0.03 -3.02 -10.95
C ASN A 205 -0.75 -1.70 -10.66
N ILE A 206 -2.04 -1.77 -10.32
CA ILE A 206 -2.84 -0.59 -9.96
C ILE A 206 -3.33 -0.77 -8.53
N ALA A 207 -2.97 0.18 -7.67
CA ALA A 207 -3.46 0.28 -6.30
C ALA A 207 -4.29 1.56 -6.16
N MET A 208 -5.51 1.42 -5.65
CA MET A 208 -6.43 2.54 -5.42
C MET A 208 -6.85 2.57 -3.96
N LEU A 209 -6.70 3.73 -3.33
CA LEU A 209 -7.05 3.98 -1.94
C LEU A 209 -7.98 5.18 -1.85
N ALA A 210 -9.17 4.97 -1.31
CA ALA A 210 -10.14 6.02 -1.01
C ALA A 210 -10.33 6.08 0.51
N GLY A 211 -10.59 7.28 1.04
CA GLY A 211 -10.75 7.48 2.49
C GLY A 211 -9.44 7.38 3.28
N VAL A 212 -8.28 7.57 2.64
CA VAL A 212 -6.96 7.48 3.30
C VAL A 212 -6.23 8.79 3.13
N GLN A 213 -5.89 9.47 4.24
CA GLN A 213 -4.97 10.59 4.17
C GLN A 213 -3.53 10.06 4.31
N LEU A 214 -2.65 10.40 3.38
CA LEU A 214 -1.24 9.96 3.46
C LEU A 214 -0.55 10.48 4.74
N ALA A 215 -1.00 11.62 5.27
CA ALA A 215 -0.57 12.13 6.57
C ALA A 215 -0.91 11.16 7.71
N GLU A 216 -2.09 10.54 7.67
CA GLU A 216 -2.49 9.49 8.62
C GLU A 216 -1.64 8.23 8.43
N LEU A 217 -1.30 7.87 7.19
CA LEU A 217 -0.40 6.74 6.93
C LEU A 217 1.01 7.00 7.49
N SER A 218 1.55 8.20 7.29
CA SER A 218 2.85 8.59 7.85
C SER A 218 2.82 8.64 9.38
N THR A 219 1.70 9.07 9.97
CA THR A 219 1.46 9.06 11.41
C THR A 219 1.32 7.63 11.94
N ALA A 220 0.66 6.75 11.19
CA ALA A 220 0.56 5.33 11.52
C ALA A 220 1.96 4.67 11.48
N VAL A 221 2.72 4.88 10.41
CA VAL A 221 4.11 4.39 10.27
C VAL A 221 4.99 4.94 11.40
N ALA A 222 4.91 6.24 11.70
CA ALA A 222 5.64 6.88 12.79
C ALA A 222 5.19 6.40 14.18
N GLY A 223 3.91 6.10 14.35
CA GLY A 223 3.32 5.48 15.54
C GLY A 223 3.68 4.00 15.72
N GLN A 224 4.68 3.52 14.99
CA GLN A 224 5.07 2.11 14.94
C GLN A 224 3.90 1.22 14.52
N PHE A 225 3.29 1.48 13.35
CA PHE A 225 2.74 0.40 12.54
C PHE A 225 3.91 -0.54 12.23
N GLN A 226 4.28 -1.38 13.20
CA GLN A 226 5.33 -2.37 13.03
C GLN A 226 4.84 -3.22 11.87
N LEU A 227 5.70 -3.46 10.87
CA LEU A 227 5.45 -4.27 9.66
C LEU A 227 5.18 -5.77 9.98
N VAL A 228 4.61 -6.03 11.14
CA VAL A 228 4.43 -7.33 11.80
C VAL A 228 2.95 -7.76 11.71
N GLY A 229 2.13 -7.09 10.89
CA GLY A 229 0.70 -7.39 10.80
C GLY A 229 -0.02 -7.12 12.13
N ALA A 230 -0.99 -7.96 12.49
CA ALA A 230 -1.82 -7.80 13.69
C ALA A 230 -1.07 -7.85 15.06
N GLY A 231 0.27 -7.90 15.06
CA GLY A 231 1.16 -7.87 16.22
C GLY A 231 1.80 -9.23 16.51
N LEU A 232 2.99 -9.20 17.14
CA LEU A 232 3.79 -10.39 17.50
C LEU A 232 2.98 -11.50 18.22
N GLN A 233 1.94 -11.11 18.97
CA GLN A 233 1.09 -12.04 19.72
C GLN A 233 0.29 -13.01 18.86
N ASN A 234 0.07 -12.76 17.56
CA ASN A 234 -0.67 -13.68 16.69
C ASN A 234 0.20 -14.77 16.06
N PHE A 235 1.51 -14.72 16.31
CA PHE A 235 2.46 -15.75 15.85
C PHE A 235 3.16 -16.40 17.06
N PRO A 236 2.40 -17.00 18.01
CA PRO A 236 2.94 -17.44 19.28
C PRO A 236 3.97 -18.57 19.12
N ALA A 237 3.84 -19.42 18.09
CA ALA A 237 4.76 -20.53 17.88
C ALA A 237 6.13 -20.04 17.37
N GLU A 238 6.11 -19.21 16.34
CA GLU A 238 7.29 -18.56 15.76
C GLU A 238 7.99 -17.69 16.80
N LEU A 239 7.22 -16.89 17.55
CA LEU A 239 7.77 -16.03 18.59
C LEU A 239 8.37 -16.85 19.76
N ALA A 240 7.74 -17.95 20.17
CA ALA A 240 8.26 -18.81 21.22
C ALA A 240 9.63 -19.38 20.85
N VAL A 241 9.78 -19.95 19.66
CA VAL A 241 11.05 -20.58 19.25
C VAL A 241 12.16 -19.55 19.01
N GLN A 242 11.81 -18.37 18.52
CA GLN A 242 12.77 -17.27 18.36
C GLN A 242 13.24 -16.73 19.73
N LEU A 243 12.32 -16.55 20.68
CA LEU A 243 12.67 -16.13 22.04
C LEU A 243 13.49 -17.19 22.78
N GLU A 244 13.16 -18.47 22.62
CA GLU A 244 13.92 -19.57 23.20
C GLU A 244 15.36 -19.58 22.71
N SER A 245 15.58 -19.45 21.39
CA SER A 245 16.90 -19.30 20.80
C SER A 245 17.62 -18.06 21.32
N GLN A 246 16.94 -16.91 21.32
CA GLN A 246 17.53 -15.65 21.77
C GLN A 246 17.97 -15.70 23.24
N VAL A 247 17.20 -16.34 24.12
CA VAL A 247 17.55 -16.50 25.54
C VAL A 247 18.69 -17.50 25.73
N ALA A 248 18.69 -18.60 24.97
CA ALA A 248 19.67 -19.66 25.13
C ALA A 248 21.04 -19.34 24.52
N THR A 249 21.07 -18.74 23.33
CA THR A 249 22.29 -18.53 22.54
C THR A 249 22.61 -17.07 22.28
N GLY A 250 21.69 -16.15 22.55
CA GLY A 250 21.82 -14.74 22.17
C GLY A 250 21.58 -14.46 20.68
N THR A 251 21.14 -15.46 19.91
CA THR A 251 20.91 -15.36 18.45
C THR A 251 19.54 -15.88 18.05
N LEU A 252 19.00 -15.34 16.96
CA LEU A 252 17.74 -15.80 16.36
C LEU A 252 17.97 -17.00 15.42
N LEU A 253 16.94 -17.82 15.26
CA LEU A 253 16.93 -18.93 14.30
C LEU A 253 16.82 -18.40 12.87
N SER A 254 17.42 -19.11 11.91
CA SER A 254 17.14 -18.85 10.49
C SER A 254 15.67 -19.12 10.16
N ALA A 255 15.16 -18.53 9.09
CA ALA A 255 13.75 -18.68 8.71
C ALA A 255 13.33 -20.16 8.52
N ALA A 256 14.19 -20.99 7.92
CA ALA A 256 13.91 -22.41 7.71
C ALA A 256 13.86 -23.20 9.03
N GLU A 257 14.79 -22.94 9.94
CA GLU A 257 14.83 -23.56 11.27
C GLU A 257 13.65 -23.11 12.13
N ALA A 258 13.34 -21.82 12.10
CA ALA A 258 12.23 -21.22 12.82
C ALA A 258 10.89 -21.84 12.39
N THR A 259 10.63 -21.98 11.08
CA THR A 259 9.41 -22.62 10.57
C THR A 259 9.29 -24.06 11.06
N LYS A 260 10.37 -24.84 10.98
CA LYS A 260 10.37 -26.23 11.46
C LYS A 260 10.14 -26.32 12.97
N ALA A 261 10.82 -25.48 13.75
CA ALA A 261 10.69 -25.44 15.19
C ALA A 261 9.30 -24.95 15.63
N ALA A 262 8.75 -23.94 14.95
CA ALA A 262 7.42 -23.39 15.20
C ALA A 262 6.34 -24.45 14.94
N ALA A 263 6.45 -25.22 13.85
CA ALA A 263 5.55 -26.34 13.58
C ALA A 263 5.60 -27.41 14.70
N ALA A 264 6.81 -27.74 15.18
CA ALA A 264 6.97 -28.68 16.29
C ALA A 264 6.39 -28.13 17.60
N PHE A 265 6.56 -26.83 17.87
CA PHE A 265 5.97 -26.16 19.02
C PHE A 265 4.44 -26.11 18.94
N ALA A 266 3.89 -25.78 17.78
CA ALA A 266 2.45 -25.71 17.55
C ALA A 266 1.75 -27.07 17.70
N ALA A 267 2.46 -28.17 17.41
CA ALA A 267 1.99 -29.54 17.58
C ALA A 267 1.95 -30.01 19.05
N LEU A 268 2.54 -29.28 20.00
CA LEU A 268 2.48 -29.62 21.42
C LEU A 268 1.07 -29.43 21.99
N LYS A 269 0.71 -30.24 22.99
CA LYS A 269 -0.52 -30.03 23.77
C LYS A 269 -0.46 -28.66 24.44
N LEU A 270 -1.63 -28.06 24.70
CA LEU A 270 -1.69 -26.73 25.31
C LEU A 270 -0.93 -26.66 26.65
N GLU A 271 -1.06 -27.69 27.49
CA GLU A 271 -0.36 -27.78 28.78
C GLU A 271 1.18 -27.72 28.61
N ASP A 272 1.71 -28.46 27.63
CA ASP A 272 3.14 -28.46 27.31
C ASP A 272 3.59 -27.12 26.72
N ARG A 273 2.77 -26.50 25.87
CA ARG A 273 3.03 -25.14 25.36
C ARG A 273 3.07 -24.12 26.49
N MET A 274 2.12 -24.17 27.43
CA MET A 274 2.10 -23.29 28.61
C MET A 274 3.35 -23.48 29.47
N ALA A 275 3.74 -24.73 29.74
CA ALA A 275 4.93 -25.03 30.52
C ALA A 275 6.20 -24.49 29.84
N ARG A 276 6.32 -24.64 28.53
CA ARG A 276 7.47 -24.12 27.76
C ARG A 276 7.49 -22.60 27.70
N VAL A 277 6.36 -21.94 27.46
CA VAL A 277 6.25 -20.47 27.50
C VAL A 277 6.59 -19.93 28.88
N ARG A 278 6.16 -20.61 29.94
CA ARG A 278 6.52 -20.25 31.33
C ARG A 278 8.04 -20.27 31.56
N GLN A 279 8.76 -21.24 31.00
CA GLN A 279 10.22 -21.30 31.08
C GLN A 279 10.89 -20.12 30.35
N ILE A 280 10.35 -19.71 29.19
CA ILE A 280 10.89 -18.61 28.39
C ILE A 280 10.61 -17.24 29.05
N VAL A 281 9.36 -17.04 29.50
CA VAL A 281 8.83 -15.75 29.95
C VAL A 281 9.06 -15.51 31.44
N GLY A 282 9.02 -16.57 32.25
CA GLY A 282 9.00 -16.53 33.71
C GLY A 282 7.58 -16.37 34.29
N ASP A 283 7.35 -16.92 35.48
CA ASP A 283 6.03 -16.99 36.13
C ASP A 283 5.38 -15.62 36.34
N ALA A 284 6.14 -14.65 36.82
CA ALA A 284 5.63 -13.32 37.16
C ALA A 284 5.10 -12.59 35.91
N LEU A 285 5.88 -12.60 34.82
CA LEU A 285 5.51 -11.94 33.57
C LEU A 285 4.39 -12.69 32.84
N MET A 286 4.39 -14.03 32.88
CA MET A 286 3.30 -14.83 32.34
C MET A 286 1.98 -14.49 33.04
N ARG A 287 1.96 -14.47 34.38
CA ARG A 287 0.77 -14.12 35.17
C ARG A 287 0.27 -12.72 34.83
N SER A 288 1.13 -11.71 34.90
CA SER A 288 0.76 -10.32 34.63
C SER A 288 0.25 -10.12 33.20
N ALA A 289 0.90 -10.73 32.20
CA ALA A 289 0.48 -10.63 30.81
C ALA A 289 -0.84 -11.37 30.53
N THR A 290 -1.07 -12.52 31.16
CA THR A 290 -2.33 -13.27 31.06
C THR A 290 -3.48 -12.51 31.73
N GLU A 291 -3.28 -11.95 32.93
CA GLU A 291 -4.29 -11.12 33.61
C GLU A 291 -4.66 -9.91 32.74
N ALA A 292 -3.66 -9.14 32.29
CA ALA A 292 -3.89 -7.99 31.41
C ALA A 292 -4.51 -8.35 30.05
N TYR A 293 -4.34 -9.58 29.58
CA TYR A 293 -5.00 -10.07 28.38
C TYR A 293 -6.48 -10.39 28.65
N ILE A 294 -6.76 -11.13 29.73
CA ILE A 294 -8.12 -11.50 30.13
C ILE A 294 -8.97 -10.25 30.41
N ASP A 295 -8.44 -9.27 31.15
CA ASP A 295 -9.15 -8.03 31.47
C ASP A 295 -9.55 -7.27 30.20
N ARG A 296 -8.64 -7.20 29.21
CA ARG A 296 -8.93 -6.57 27.91
C ARG A 296 -9.96 -7.36 27.10
N ALA A 297 -9.90 -8.68 27.12
CA ALA A 297 -10.86 -9.53 26.45
C ALA A 297 -12.27 -9.38 27.05
N ILE A 298 -12.39 -9.32 28.38
CA ILE A 298 -13.65 -9.07 29.08
C ILE A 298 -14.19 -7.68 28.72
N ALA A 299 -13.37 -6.62 28.84
CA ALA A 299 -13.78 -5.26 28.52
C ALA A 299 -14.27 -5.12 27.06
N LEU A 300 -13.60 -5.79 26.11
CA LEU A 300 -14.01 -5.81 24.71
C LEU A 300 -15.35 -6.54 24.51
N ALA A 301 -15.55 -7.67 25.18
CA ALA A 301 -16.80 -8.43 25.12
C ALA A 301 -17.96 -7.62 25.71
N GLU A 302 -17.75 -6.95 26.85
CA GLU A 302 -18.73 -6.06 27.47
C GLU A 302 -19.09 -4.88 26.56
N ALA A 303 -18.10 -4.23 25.93
CA ALA A 303 -18.32 -3.14 24.99
C ALA A 303 -19.14 -3.59 23.77
N LYS A 304 -18.83 -4.77 23.20
CA LYS A 304 -19.60 -5.34 22.07
C LYS A 304 -21.02 -5.72 22.47
N SER A 305 -21.21 -6.29 23.65
CA SER A 305 -22.53 -6.61 24.19
C SER A 305 -23.37 -5.34 24.36
N GLY A 306 -22.79 -4.28 24.94
CA GLY A 306 -23.43 -2.97 25.07
C GLY A 306 -23.82 -2.36 23.72
N GLN A 307 -22.95 -2.41 22.71
CA GLN A 307 -23.27 -1.96 21.35
C GLN A 307 -24.43 -2.75 20.73
N ALA A 308 -24.47 -4.06 20.93
CA ALA A 308 -25.55 -4.91 20.45
C ALA A 308 -26.89 -4.57 21.12
N THR A 309 -26.89 -4.35 22.45
CA THR A 309 -28.07 -3.90 23.19
C THR A 309 -28.58 -2.55 22.68
N VAL A 310 -27.68 -1.58 22.46
CA VAL A 310 -28.03 -0.27 21.90
C VAL A 310 -28.63 -0.43 20.51
N ALA A 311 -28.00 -1.22 19.63
CA ALA A 311 -28.49 -1.46 18.27
C ALA A 311 -29.89 -2.11 18.23
N VAL A 312 -30.16 -3.07 19.13
CA VAL A 312 -31.48 -3.68 19.29
C VAL A 312 -32.50 -2.65 19.80
N SER A 313 -32.16 -1.88 20.83
CA SER A 313 -33.05 -0.85 21.39
C SER A 313 -33.35 0.28 20.40
N ALA A 314 -32.43 0.59 19.50
CA ALA A 314 -32.58 1.60 18.46
C ALA A 314 -33.35 1.09 17.22
N GLY A 315 -33.81 -0.17 17.21
CA GLY A 315 -34.50 -0.77 16.07
C GLY A 315 -33.62 -0.95 14.82
N LEU A 316 -32.30 -0.78 14.95
CA LEU A 316 -31.32 -0.95 13.85
C LEU A 316 -31.14 -2.42 13.47
N VAL A 317 -31.59 -3.34 14.33
CA VAL A 317 -31.63 -4.78 14.07
C VAL A 317 -33.09 -5.23 14.15
N SER A 318 -33.81 -5.18 13.03
CA SER A 318 -35.18 -5.71 12.95
C SER A 318 -35.14 -7.24 12.93
N GLY A 319 -35.55 -7.87 14.02
CA GLY A 319 -35.64 -9.33 14.12
C GLY A 319 -36.69 -9.90 13.18
N SER A 320 -36.30 -10.25 11.96
CA SER A 320 -37.04 -11.20 11.09
C SER A 320 -36.43 -12.61 11.11
N GLY A 321 -35.29 -12.81 11.79
CA GLY A 321 -34.60 -14.12 11.86
C GLY A 321 -34.29 -14.63 13.28
N ARG A 322 -34.60 -13.88 14.34
CA ARG A 322 -34.43 -14.34 15.73
C ARG A 322 -35.80 -14.61 16.33
N LEU A 323 -36.20 -15.89 16.35
CA LEU A 323 -37.29 -16.35 17.20
C LEU A 323 -37.03 -15.84 18.63
N SER A 324 -37.99 -15.11 19.20
CA SER A 324 -37.94 -14.52 20.55
C SER A 324 -37.76 -15.52 21.70
N ALA A 325 -37.66 -16.82 21.39
CA ALA A 325 -37.57 -17.90 22.37
C ALA A 325 -36.16 -18.08 22.99
N ASN A 326 -35.11 -17.53 22.38
CA ASN A 326 -33.73 -17.72 22.86
C ASN A 326 -33.04 -16.36 23.10
N PRO A 327 -33.09 -15.80 24.33
CA PRO A 327 -32.23 -14.67 24.68
C PRO A 327 -30.76 -15.06 24.49
N PRO A 328 -29.88 -14.12 24.12
CA PRO A 328 -28.44 -14.39 24.08
C PRO A 328 -28.00 -14.96 25.43
N THR A 329 -27.41 -16.14 25.41
CA THR A 329 -26.93 -16.80 26.62
C THR A 329 -25.80 -15.94 27.20
N ALA A 330 -25.85 -15.60 28.48
CA ALA A 330 -24.76 -14.84 29.13
C ALA A 330 -23.42 -15.55 28.90
N GLY A 331 -22.45 -14.84 28.31
CA GLY A 331 -21.15 -15.37 27.88
C GLY A 331 -21.05 -15.73 26.41
N SER A 332 -22.15 -15.69 25.64
CA SER A 332 -22.10 -15.82 24.18
C SER A 332 -21.45 -14.62 23.49
N GLU A 333 -21.30 -13.48 24.17
CA GLU A 333 -20.49 -12.35 23.68
C GLU A 333 -18.98 -12.65 23.65
N LEU A 334 -18.49 -13.59 24.45
CA LEU A 334 -17.07 -13.97 24.44
C LEU A 334 -16.71 -14.82 23.19
N THR A 335 -17.68 -15.45 22.52
CA THR A 335 -17.44 -16.07 21.21
C THR A 335 -17.29 -15.04 20.08
N ALA A 336 -17.61 -13.77 20.34
CA ALA A 336 -17.35 -12.65 19.43
C ALA A 336 -15.92 -12.10 19.54
N LEU A 337 -15.07 -12.70 20.38
CA LEU A 337 -13.63 -12.40 20.40
C LEU A 337 -12.97 -12.87 19.10
N PRO A 338 -12.03 -12.09 18.53
CA PRO A 338 -11.28 -12.54 17.36
C PRO A 338 -10.54 -13.86 17.69
N ASN A 339 -10.63 -14.83 16.76
CA ASN A 339 -9.90 -16.11 16.74
C ASN A 339 -10.32 -17.20 17.76
N VAL A 340 -11.51 -17.13 18.38
CA VAL A 340 -12.11 -18.29 19.07
C VAL A 340 -12.94 -19.09 18.07
N VAL A 341 -12.41 -20.22 17.59
CA VAL A 341 -13.15 -21.17 16.75
C VAL A 341 -13.89 -22.13 17.68
N VAL A 342 -15.21 -21.97 17.78
CA VAL A 342 -16.07 -23.02 18.33
C VAL A 342 -16.66 -23.75 17.13
N GLY A 343 -16.20 -24.98 16.85
CA GLY A 343 -16.65 -25.77 15.70
C GLY A 343 -18.17 -25.97 15.67
N ASP A 344 -18.73 -26.44 14.55
CA ASP A 344 -20.19 -26.57 14.32
C ASP A 344 -20.95 -26.91 15.60
N LEU A 345 -21.61 -25.88 16.13
CA LEU A 345 -22.17 -25.84 17.47
C LEU A 345 -23.65 -26.29 17.62
N PRO A 346 -24.39 -26.83 16.62
CA PRO A 346 -25.83 -27.01 16.81
C PRO A 346 -26.20 -28.06 17.89
N ALA A 347 -25.22 -28.71 18.55
CA ALA A 347 -25.45 -29.63 19.66
C ALA A 347 -24.55 -29.43 20.91
N ALA A 348 -23.67 -28.42 20.99
CA ALA A 348 -22.77 -28.34 22.15
C ALA A 348 -23.49 -27.74 23.38
N THR A 349 -23.23 -28.35 24.52
CA THR A 349 -23.69 -27.87 25.82
C THR A 349 -23.01 -26.55 26.19
N PRO A 350 -23.64 -25.70 27.03
CA PRO A 350 -23.00 -24.49 27.55
C PRO A 350 -21.67 -24.73 28.29
N ALA A 351 -21.43 -25.95 28.78
CA ALA A 351 -20.18 -26.34 29.43
C ALA A 351 -19.05 -26.54 28.40
N GLU A 352 -19.35 -27.19 27.27
CA GLU A 352 -18.39 -27.41 26.17
C GLU A 352 -17.98 -26.08 25.54
N VAL A 353 -18.93 -25.17 25.29
CA VAL A 353 -18.63 -23.82 24.78
C VAL A 353 -17.70 -23.05 25.73
N ARG A 354 -17.98 -23.09 27.04
CA ARG A 354 -17.13 -22.45 28.06
C ARG A 354 -15.74 -23.08 28.15
N GLY A 355 -15.65 -24.41 27.98
CA GLY A 355 -14.39 -25.14 27.91
C GLY A 355 -13.55 -24.68 26.71
N ALA A 356 -14.11 -24.72 25.51
CA ALA A 356 -13.45 -24.31 24.28
C ALA A 356 -13.01 -22.83 24.31
N LEU A 357 -13.87 -21.95 24.82
CA LEU A 357 -13.55 -20.53 24.98
C LEU A 357 -12.38 -20.31 25.95
N ARG A 358 -12.37 -21.01 27.09
CA ARG A 358 -11.27 -20.93 28.05
C ARG A 358 -9.97 -21.41 27.43
N GLU A 359 -10.00 -22.51 26.70
CA GLU A 359 -8.83 -23.05 26.00
C GLU A 359 -8.29 -22.06 24.95
N ALA A 360 -9.18 -21.45 24.15
CA ALA A 360 -8.79 -20.46 23.15
C ALA A 360 -8.20 -19.19 23.79
N LEU A 361 -8.82 -18.67 24.86
CA LEU A 361 -8.29 -17.53 25.62
C LEU A 361 -6.92 -17.84 26.25
N GLN A 362 -6.74 -19.06 26.77
CA GLN A 362 -5.45 -19.50 27.30
C GLN A 362 -4.40 -19.54 26.20
N ALA A 363 -4.71 -20.11 25.03
CA ALA A 363 -3.80 -20.13 23.88
C ALA A 363 -3.41 -18.71 23.43
N GLN A 364 -4.35 -17.78 23.34
CA GLN A 364 -4.07 -16.38 22.98
C GLN A 364 -3.25 -15.65 24.04
N SER A 365 -3.47 -15.95 25.33
CA SER A 365 -2.69 -15.36 26.42
C SER A 365 -1.21 -15.74 26.36
N LEU A 366 -0.86 -16.89 25.75
CA LEU A 366 0.53 -17.27 25.51
C LEU A 366 1.22 -16.30 24.56
N GLY A 367 0.56 -15.93 23.45
CA GLY A 367 1.08 -14.94 22.52
C GLY A 367 1.29 -13.58 23.18
N ALA A 368 0.36 -13.15 24.04
CA ALA A 368 0.49 -11.92 24.81
C ALA A 368 1.68 -11.95 25.79
N ALA A 369 1.89 -13.06 26.49
CA ALA A 369 3.02 -13.25 27.40
C ALA A 369 4.37 -13.24 26.66
N LEU A 370 4.46 -13.93 25.52
CA LEU A 370 5.64 -13.92 24.67
C LEU A 370 5.93 -12.53 24.10
N ALA A 371 4.91 -11.80 23.62
CA ALA A 371 5.06 -10.42 23.16
C ALA A 371 5.48 -9.47 24.29
N ALA A 372 5.02 -9.70 25.53
CA ALA A 372 5.50 -8.96 26.70
C ALA A 372 6.97 -9.25 26.98
N LYS A 373 7.42 -10.51 26.87
CA LYS A 373 8.83 -10.89 27.00
C LYS A 373 9.69 -10.25 25.92
N ALA A 374 9.26 -10.27 24.67
CA ALA A 374 9.97 -9.64 23.56
C ALA A 374 10.24 -8.15 23.85
N ARG A 375 9.27 -7.42 24.41
CA ARG A 375 9.40 -6.01 24.81
C ARG A 375 10.39 -5.73 25.95
N THR A 376 10.91 -6.76 26.61
CA THR A 376 11.93 -6.60 27.65
C THR A 376 13.37 -6.58 27.11
N PHE A 377 13.56 -6.96 25.85
CA PHE A 377 14.87 -6.86 25.18
C PHE A 377 15.15 -5.41 24.74
N ASP A 378 16.38 -5.14 24.28
CA ASP A 378 16.72 -3.83 23.70
C ASP A 378 16.02 -3.59 22.35
N GLY A 379 15.98 -2.33 21.91
CA GLY A 379 15.32 -1.94 20.66
C GLY A 379 15.80 -2.72 19.43
N PRO A 380 17.11 -2.93 19.21
CA PRO A 380 17.61 -3.73 18.10
C PRO A 380 17.13 -5.19 18.12
N THR A 381 17.17 -5.86 19.27
CA THR A 381 16.70 -7.24 19.41
C THR A 381 15.20 -7.34 19.24
N GLN A 382 14.43 -6.38 19.78
CA GLN A 382 13.00 -6.27 19.54
C GLN A 382 12.67 -6.19 18.05
N GLN A 383 13.39 -5.34 17.31
CA GLN A 383 13.20 -5.21 15.86
C GLN A 383 13.58 -6.49 15.12
N ALA A 384 14.67 -7.16 15.53
CA ALA A 384 15.08 -8.42 14.93
C ALA A 384 14.05 -9.54 15.16
N LEU A 385 13.50 -9.66 16.38
CA LEU A 385 12.42 -10.58 16.71
C LEU A 385 11.16 -10.31 15.87
N ALA A 386 10.78 -9.03 15.77
CA ALA A 386 9.64 -8.60 14.96
C ALA A 386 9.78 -9.02 13.48
N LEU A 387 10.97 -8.86 12.92
CA LEU A 387 11.26 -9.29 11.54
C LEU A 387 11.34 -10.81 11.42
N ALA A 388 11.92 -11.51 12.38
CA ALA A 388 12.03 -12.96 12.32
C ALA A 388 10.68 -13.68 12.40
N VAL A 389 9.68 -13.03 13.00
CA VAL A 389 8.33 -13.57 13.19
C VAL A 389 7.33 -13.08 12.13
N SER A 390 7.56 -11.92 11.52
CA SER A 390 6.63 -11.36 10.53
C SER A 390 6.55 -12.24 9.27
N PRO A 391 5.34 -12.66 8.84
CA PRO A 391 5.16 -13.40 7.59
C PRO A 391 5.51 -12.54 6.35
N TYR A 392 5.61 -11.23 6.53
CA TYR A 392 5.90 -10.27 5.45
C TYR A 392 7.39 -9.98 5.28
N THR A 393 8.28 -10.54 6.11
CA THR A 393 9.71 -10.24 6.04
C THR A 393 10.35 -10.65 4.72
N HIS A 394 9.97 -11.79 4.16
CA HIS A 394 10.44 -12.19 2.83
C HIS A 394 9.95 -11.19 1.76
N ALA A 395 8.66 -10.84 1.80
CA ALA A 395 8.08 -9.88 0.86
C ALA A 395 8.76 -8.50 0.97
N LEU A 396 9.02 -8.02 2.19
CA LEU A 396 9.74 -6.77 2.46
C LEU A 396 11.15 -6.81 1.86
N THR A 397 11.86 -7.92 2.09
CA THR A 397 13.23 -8.11 1.62
C THR A 397 13.27 -8.12 0.09
N SER A 398 12.40 -8.91 -0.55
CA SER A 398 12.26 -8.92 -2.02
C SER A 398 11.90 -7.54 -2.57
N PHE A 399 10.95 -6.85 -1.94
CA PHE A 399 10.50 -5.52 -2.37
C PHE A 399 11.64 -4.50 -2.34
N VAL A 400 12.41 -4.46 -1.24
CA VAL A 400 13.55 -3.55 -1.10
C VAL A 400 14.65 -3.89 -2.10
N ASN A 401 14.96 -5.17 -2.27
CA ASN A 401 16.01 -5.63 -3.19
C ASN A 401 15.68 -5.30 -4.65
N GLN A 402 14.43 -5.49 -5.08
CA GLN A 402 13.96 -5.11 -6.41
C GLN A 402 14.04 -3.59 -6.65
N ARG A 403 13.65 -2.79 -5.67
CA ARG A 403 13.64 -1.31 -5.78
C ARG A 403 15.04 -0.70 -5.77
N THR A 404 15.98 -1.32 -5.06
CA THR A 404 17.32 -0.76 -4.84
C THR A 404 18.41 -1.42 -5.68
N GLY A 405 18.09 -2.50 -6.39
CA GLY A 405 19.09 -3.30 -7.11
C GLY A 405 20.13 -3.95 -6.19
N SER A 406 19.82 -4.09 -4.90
CA SER A 406 20.71 -4.65 -3.88
C SER A 406 20.27 -6.06 -3.49
N ASN A 407 21.16 -6.84 -2.88
CA ASN A 407 20.83 -8.14 -2.28
C ASN A 407 21.01 -8.06 -0.75
N LEU A 408 20.08 -7.39 -0.08
CA LEU A 408 20.10 -7.19 1.36
C LEU A 408 19.41 -8.35 2.09
N GLU A 409 19.97 -8.71 3.25
CA GLU A 409 19.33 -9.59 4.25
C GLU A 409 18.22 -8.85 5.00
N ALA A 410 17.28 -9.58 5.62
CA ALA A 410 16.07 -9.02 6.23
C ALA A 410 16.29 -7.82 7.19
N PRO A 411 17.26 -7.84 8.14
CA PRO A 411 17.50 -6.68 9.01
C PRO A 411 17.96 -5.44 8.23
N ALA A 412 18.86 -5.63 7.25
CA ALA A 412 19.37 -4.56 6.42
C ALA A 412 18.29 -4.03 5.47
N ALA A 413 17.48 -4.92 4.88
CA ALA A 413 16.34 -4.56 4.06
C ALA A 413 15.32 -3.71 4.85
N ALA A 414 15.03 -4.08 6.10
CA ALA A 414 14.11 -3.32 6.95
C ALA A 414 14.65 -1.92 7.30
N GLN A 415 15.95 -1.76 7.55
CA GLN A 415 16.53 -0.42 7.72
C GLN A 415 16.50 0.37 6.41
N ARG A 416 16.82 -0.27 5.29
CA ARG A 416 16.77 0.37 3.98
C ARG A 416 15.35 0.82 3.63
N PHE A 417 14.33 0.01 3.96
CA PHE A 417 12.93 0.34 3.77
C PHE A 417 12.54 1.68 4.43
N LYS A 418 12.98 1.93 5.67
CA LYS A 418 12.72 3.20 6.38
C LYS A 418 13.29 4.43 5.67
N THR A 419 14.31 4.23 4.82
CA THR A 419 14.94 5.30 4.04
C THR A 419 14.38 5.43 2.62
N LEU A 420 13.48 4.54 2.21
CA LEU A 420 12.78 4.67 0.94
C LEU A 420 11.85 5.89 0.97
N ALA A 421 11.51 6.42 -0.20
CA ALA A 421 10.53 7.49 -0.29
C ALA A 421 9.19 7.05 0.34
N PRO A 422 8.44 7.91 1.06
CA PRO A 422 7.18 7.55 1.70
C PRO A 422 6.17 6.87 0.76
N GLU A 423 6.15 7.26 -0.51
CA GLU A 423 5.32 6.67 -1.56
C GLU A 423 5.69 5.20 -1.81
N GLN A 424 6.99 4.88 -1.82
CA GLN A 424 7.47 3.52 -1.94
C GLN A 424 7.15 2.71 -0.70
N GLN A 425 7.29 3.30 0.49
CA GLN A 425 6.89 2.63 1.73
C GLN A 425 5.38 2.30 1.73
N ALA A 426 4.55 3.26 1.31
CA ALA A 426 3.11 3.10 1.21
C ALA A 426 2.71 1.93 0.31
N LEU A 427 3.39 1.75 -0.83
CA LEU A 427 3.12 0.60 -1.71
C LEU A 427 3.30 -0.74 -1.00
N PHE A 428 4.40 -0.92 -0.27
CA PHE A 428 4.62 -2.17 0.47
C PHE A 428 3.58 -2.34 1.58
N VAL A 429 3.31 -1.29 2.35
CA VAL A 429 2.30 -1.33 3.41
C VAL A 429 0.92 -1.69 2.84
N ASN A 430 0.58 -1.17 1.66
CA ASN A 430 -0.65 -1.55 0.95
C ASN A 430 -0.63 -3.00 0.46
N GLN A 431 0.50 -3.51 -0.03
CA GLN A 431 0.63 -4.92 -0.40
C GLN A 431 0.39 -5.82 0.82
N VAL A 432 0.96 -5.47 1.98
CA VAL A 432 0.74 -6.16 3.25
C VAL A 432 -0.73 -6.08 3.66
N LEU A 433 -1.32 -4.88 3.67
CA LEU A 433 -2.72 -4.68 4.02
C LEU A 433 -3.67 -5.47 3.12
N MET A 434 -3.43 -5.49 1.81
CA MET A 434 -4.25 -6.24 0.86
C MET A 434 -4.08 -7.76 1.04
N ALA A 435 -2.86 -8.22 1.37
CA ALA A 435 -2.63 -9.62 1.70
C ALA A 435 -3.38 -10.02 2.98
N GLU A 436 -3.35 -9.19 4.02
CA GLU A 436 -4.11 -9.38 5.26
C GLU A 436 -5.62 -9.41 5.00
N LEU A 437 -6.16 -8.42 4.27
CA LEU A 437 -7.59 -8.37 3.93
C LEU A 437 -8.05 -9.60 3.14
N LYS A 438 -7.23 -10.07 2.19
CA LYS A 438 -7.51 -11.30 1.45
C LYS A 438 -7.45 -12.54 2.34
N SER A 439 -6.48 -12.58 3.26
CA SER A 439 -6.35 -13.66 4.24
C SER A 439 -7.58 -13.72 5.13
N ALA A 440 -7.93 -12.59 5.76
CA ALA A 440 -9.10 -12.42 6.62
C ALA A 440 -10.42 -12.70 5.87
N GLY A 441 -10.56 -12.26 4.62
CA GLY A 441 -11.72 -12.52 3.79
C GLY A 441 -11.89 -14.01 3.45
N ARG A 442 -10.81 -14.70 3.08
CA ARG A 442 -10.84 -16.16 2.86
C ARG A 442 -11.24 -16.90 4.13
N ALA A 443 -10.64 -16.52 5.24
CA ALA A 443 -10.95 -17.04 6.56
C ALA A 443 -12.42 -16.87 6.97
N ALA A 444 -13.00 -15.70 6.67
CA ALA A 444 -14.40 -15.45 6.92
C ALA A 444 -15.32 -16.34 6.07
N ILE A 445 -14.93 -16.65 4.83
CA ILE A 445 -15.70 -17.50 3.90
C ILE A 445 -15.58 -18.98 4.25
N SER A 446 -14.38 -19.47 4.54
CA SER A 446 -14.16 -20.89 4.87
C SER A 446 -14.63 -21.28 6.26
N GLY A 447 -15.01 -20.32 7.11
CA GLY A 447 -15.21 -20.53 8.54
C GLY A 447 -13.91 -20.81 9.30
N GLU A 448 -12.77 -20.82 8.60
CA GLU A 448 -11.45 -21.12 9.11
C GLU A 448 -10.77 -19.77 9.41
N ARG A 449 -10.98 -19.21 10.60
CA ARG A 449 -10.39 -17.89 10.90
C ARG A 449 -8.87 -17.97 10.99
N VAL A 450 -8.17 -17.01 10.33
CA VAL A 450 -6.70 -16.87 10.32
C VAL A 450 -6.17 -16.92 11.76
N ALA A 451 -5.21 -17.80 12.01
CA ALA A 451 -4.53 -17.95 13.30
C ALA A 451 -3.79 -16.66 13.70
#